data_AF-A0A534CMD9-F1
#
_entry.id   AF-A0A534CMD9-F1
#
_cell.length_a   1.000
_cell.length_b   1.000
_cell.length_c   1.000
_cell.angle_alpha   90.00
_cell.angle_beta   90.00
_cell.angle_gamma   90.00
#
_symmetry.space_group_name_H-M   'P 1'
#
loop_
_entity.id
_entity.type
_entity.pdbx_description
1 polymer ?
#
loop_
_entity_poly.entity_id
_entity_poly.type
_entity_poly.pdbx_seq_one_letter_code
_entity_poly.pdbx_strand_id
1 'polypeptide(L)'
;NEDGLRYEDEFVKHKILDAIGDLYLLGHSLIGEFSGHKSGHALNNRLLRSLLSDSSAWDEVMFDSYDEAPISYIEAPAQFIG
;
A
#
# COMPACT_ATOMS: atom_id res chain seq x y z
N ASN A 1 -23.60 -5.31 -14.39
CA ASN A 1 -22.83 -5.63 -15.60
C ASN A 1 -23.37 -6.89 -16.21
N GLU A 2 -23.83 -6.82 -17.46
CA GLU A 2 -24.28 -7.98 -18.26
C GLU A 2 -23.11 -8.83 -18.79
N ASP A 3 -21.85 -8.45 -18.51
CA ASP A 3 -20.63 -9.15 -18.93
C ASP A 3 -19.95 -10.01 -17.84
N GLY A 4 -20.62 -10.25 -16.70
CA GLY A 4 -20.03 -10.99 -15.59
C GLY A 4 -18.83 -10.29 -14.93
N LEU A 5 -18.14 -11.00 -14.03
CA LEU A 5 -16.93 -10.53 -13.34
C LEU A 5 -15.70 -10.84 -14.21
N ARG A 6 -14.74 -9.90 -14.30
CA ARG A 6 -13.50 -10.15 -15.06
C ARG A 6 -12.59 -11.16 -14.36
N TYR A 7 -12.73 -11.30 -13.03
CA TYR A 7 -12.11 -12.32 -12.18
C TYR A 7 -13.01 -12.57 -10.95
N GLU A 8 -13.12 -13.82 -10.47
CA GLU A 8 -13.90 -14.14 -9.25
C GLU A 8 -13.40 -13.38 -8.00
N ASP A 9 -12.11 -13.00 -7.99
CA ASP A 9 -11.45 -12.31 -6.87
C ASP A 9 -11.39 -10.78 -7.01
N GLU A 10 -12.11 -10.20 -7.98
CA GLU A 10 -12.07 -8.76 -8.29
C GLU A 10 -12.44 -7.87 -7.08
N PHE A 11 -13.33 -8.35 -6.21
CA PHE A 11 -13.72 -7.65 -4.99
C PHE A 11 -12.62 -7.63 -3.92
N VAL A 12 -11.80 -8.67 -3.83
CA VAL A 12 -10.69 -8.73 -2.87
C VAL A 12 -9.53 -7.84 -3.36
N LYS A 13 -9.25 -7.86 -4.67
CA LYS A 13 -8.24 -6.99 -5.27
C LYS A 13 -8.57 -5.51 -5.11
N HIS A 14 -9.84 -5.11 -5.28
CA HIS A 14 -10.28 -3.74 -4.99
C HIS A 14 -10.04 -3.33 -3.54
N LYS A 15 -10.31 -4.22 -2.57
CA LYS A 15 -10.05 -3.91 -1.16
C LYS A 15 -8.57 -3.73 -0.83
N ILE A 16 -7.69 -4.50 -1.48
CA ILE A 16 -6.24 -4.33 -1.34
C ILE A 16 -5.81 -3.00 -1.97
N LEU A 17 -6.33 -2.66 -3.15
CA LEU A 17 -6.08 -1.39 -3.81
C LEU A 17 -6.53 -0.21 -2.94
N ASP A 18 -7.72 -0.28 -2.34
CA ASP A 18 -8.24 0.75 -1.43
C ASP A 18 -7.37 0.86 -0.17
N ALA A 19 -6.92 -0.26 0.39
CA ALA A 19 -6.02 -0.26 1.54
C ALA A 19 -4.66 0.37 1.23
N ILE A 20 -4.11 0.10 0.04
CA ILE A 20 -2.87 0.75 -0.44
C ILE A 20 -3.12 2.24 -0.64
N GLY A 21 -4.26 2.64 -1.22
CA GLY A 21 -4.63 4.05 -1.38
C GLY A 21 -4.74 4.78 -0.04
N ASP A 22 -5.40 4.16 0.96
CA ASP A 22 -5.54 4.68 2.32
C ASP A 22 -4.18 4.78 3.03
N LEU A 23 -3.29 3.80 2.82
CA LEU A 23 -1.92 3.82 3.30
C LEU A 23 -1.11 4.95 2.66
N TYR A 24 -1.28 5.17 1.37
CA TYR A 24 -0.52 6.17 0.62
C TYR A 24 -0.93 7.61 0.96
N LEU A 25 -2.13 7.82 1.51
CA LEU A 25 -2.54 9.12 2.05
C LEU A 25 -1.64 9.61 3.20
N LEU A 26 -0.85 8.72 3.81
CA LEU A 26 0.14 9.07 4.83
C LEU A 26 1.40 9.71 4.25
N GLY A 27 1.57 9.71 2.93
CA GLY A 27 2.69 10.37 2.24
C GLY A 27 3.98 9.56 2.19
N HIS A 28 4.02 8.39 2.84
CA HIS A 28 5.19 7.52 2.89
C HIS A 28 4.83 6.09 2.45
N SER A 29 5.75 5.44 1.76
CA SER A 29 5.60 4.04 1.41
C SER A 29 5.87 3.14 2.62
N LEU A 30 5.04 2.13 2.80
CA LEU A 30 5.16 1.20 3.92
C LEU A 30 6.06 0.01 3.54
N ILE A 31 7.09 -0.23 4.36
CA ILE A 31 7.89 -1.46 4.31
C ILE A 31 7.39 -2.37 5.42
N GLY A 32 6.64 -3.41 5.07
CA GLY A 32 6.07 -4.33 6.05
C GLY A 32 5.10 -5.32 5.43
N GLU A 33 4.52 -6.17 6.27
CA GLU A 33 3.51 -7.15 5.88
C GLU A 33 2.14 -6.78 6.45
N PHE A 34 1.11 -6.76 5.59
CA PHE A 34 -0.28 -6.60 6.00
C PHE A 34 -1.04 -7.90 5.79
N SER A 35 -1.62 -8.43 6.88
CA SER A 35 -2.45 -9.65 6.87
C SER A 35 -3.84 -9.36 7.44
N GLY A 36 -4.88 -9.51 6.63
CA GLY A 36 -6.27 -9.24 7.03
C GLY A 36 -7.22 -10.41 6.74
N HIS A 37 -7.86 -10.98 7.76
CA HIS A 37 -8.85 -12.04 7.61
C HIS A 37 -10.28 -11.48 7.64
N LYS A 38 -11.02 -11.61 6.53
CA LYS A 38 -12.38 -11.03 6.33
C LYS A 38 -12.43 -9.51 6.61
N SER A 39 -11.33 -8.81 6.36
CA SER A 39 -11.22 -7.38 6.67
C SER A 39 -12.10 -6.51 5.75
N GLY A 40 -12.62 -5.42 6.31
CA GLY A 40 -13.33 -4.36 5.60
C GLY A 40 -12.66 -3.00 5.84
N HIS A 41 -13.06 -1.96 5.11
CA HIS A 41 -12.43 -0.64 5.14
C HIS A 41 -12.29 -0.06 6.56
N ALA A 42 -13.31 -0.23 7.41
CA ALA A 42 -13.27 0.26 8.79
C ALA A 42 -12.18 -0.41 9.65
N LEU A 43 -11.89 -1.69 9.42
CA LEU A 43 -10.87 -2.42 10.18
C LEU A 43 -9.46 -2.05 9.70
N ASN A 44 -9.26 -1.91 8.38
CA ASN A 44 -8.01 -1.42 7.81
C ASN A 44 -7.68 -0.03 8.36
N ASN A 45 -8.64 0.90 8.30
CA ASN A 45 -8.42 2.27 8.81
C ASN A 45 -8.08 2.30 10.31
N ARG A 46 -8.72 1.44 11.13
CA ARG A 46 -8.38 1.31 12.56
C ARG A 46 -6.98 0.77 12.79
N LEU A 47 -6.54 -0.21 11.99
CA LEU A 47 -5.18 -0.73 12.06
C LEU A 47 -4.18 0.39 11.75
N LEU A 48 -4.39 1.13 10.66
CA LEU A 48 -3.51 2.23 10.27
C LEU A 48 -3.44 3.30 11.36
N ARG A 49 -4.59 3.72 11.90
CA ARG A 49 -4.62 4.67 13.01
C ARG A 49 -3.90 4.16 14.24
N SER A 50 -4.02 2.88 14.56
CA SER A 50 -3.34 2.27 15.72
C SER A 50 -1.83 2.23 15.51
N LEU A 51 -1.39 1.83 14.32
CA LEU A 51 0.03 1.84 13.94
C LEU A 51 0.62 3.25 14.04
N LEU A 52 -0.07 4.25 13.50
CA LEU A 52 0.37 5.65 13.56
C LEU A 52 0.36 6.23 14.98
N SER A 53 -0.59 5.79 15.81
CA SER A 53 -0.67 6.24 17.21
C SER A 53 0.44 5.65 18.08
N ASP A 54 1.03 4.53 17.66
CA ASP A 54 2.13 3.88 18.35
C ASP A 54 3.44 4.12 17.60
N SER A 55 4.10 5.23 17.92
CA SER A 55 5.42 5.57 17.35
C SER A 55 6.55 4.64 17.79
N SER A 56 6.30 3.65 18.65
CA SER A 56 7.27 2.58 18.96
C SER A 56 7.11 1.36 18.07
N ALA A 57 6.01 1.29 17.29
CA ALA A 57 5.70 0.19 16.39
C ALA A 57 6.22 0.41 14.96
N TRP A 58 6.80 1.57 14.65
CA TRP A 58 7.36 1.89 13.34
C TRP A 58 8.53 2.85 13.44
N ASP A 59 9.43 2.79 12.45
CA ASP A 59 10.55 3.71 12.27
C ASP A 59 10.53 4.25 10.84
N GLU A 60 10.84 5.54 10.67
CA GLU A 60 11.04 6.13 9.35
C GLU A 60 12.47 5.84 8.87
N VAL A 61 12.59 5.24 7.70
CA VAL A 61 13.87 4.90 7.09
C VAL A 61 14.01 5.62 5.75
N MET A 62 15.20 6.18 5.51
CA MET A 62 15.60 6.71 4.21
C MET A 62 16.78 5.89 3.70
N PHE A 63 16.75 5.58 2.41
CA PHE A 63 17.83 4.89 1.71
C PHE A 63 18.48 5.89 0.74
N ASP A 64 19.79 6.07 0.84
CA ASP A 64 20.54 7.00 0.00
C ASP A 64 20.76 6.44 -1.42
N SER A 65 20.63 5.11 -1.59
CA SER A 65 20.72 4.41 -2.86
C SER A 65 19.54 3.46 -3.08
N TYR A 66 19.10 3.32 -4.33
CA TYR A 66 18.05 2.37 -4.72
C TYR A 66 18.44 0.91 -4.49
N ASP A 67 19.74 0.59 -4.54
CA ASP A 67 20.26 -0.77 -4.32
C ASP A 67 20.15 -1.24 -2.86
N GLU A 68 19.97 -0.30 -1.94
CA GLU A 68 19.88 -0.58 -0.49
C GLU A 68 18.44 -0.74 -0.02
N ALA A 69 17.46 -0.30 -0.82
CA ALA A 69 16.05 -0.36 -0.46
C ALA A 69 15.47 -1.77 -0.68
N PRO A 70 14.71 -2.33 0.27
CA PRO A 70 14.07 -3.65 0.10
C PRO A 70 12.88 -3.63 -0.87
N ILE A 71 12.42 -2.44 -1.28
CA ILE A 71 11.36 -2.24 -2.27
C ILE A 71 11.94 -1.48 -3.45
N SER A 72 11.90 -2.09 -4.63
CA SER A 72 12.25 -1.44 -5.90
C SER A 72 11.01 -0.84 -6.54
N TYR A 73 11.08 0.45 -6.89
CA TYR A 73 10.05 1.10 -7.70
C TYR A 73 10.40 0.95 -9.18
N ILE A 74 9.38 0.85 -10.02
CA ILE A 74 9.57 0.96 -11.46
C ILE A 74 10.09 2.37 -11.72
N GLU A 75 11.21 2.51 -12.42
CA GLU A 75 11.70 3.83 -12.84
C GLU A 75 10.55 4.56 -13.54
N ALA A 76 10.30 5.81 -13.14
CA ALA A 76 9.38 6.65 -13.86
C ALA A 76 9.85 6.66 -15.33
N PRO A 77 8.96 6.40 -16.31
CA PRO A 77 9.35 6.42 -17.69
C PRO A 77 10.02 7.76 -17.93
N ALA A 78 11.31 7.72 -18.28
CA ALA A 78 12.09 8.92 -18.51
C ALA A 78 11.25 9.80 -19.43
N GLN A 79 10.80 10.94 -18.90
CA GLN A 79 10.19 11.96 -19.73
C GLN A 79 11.29 12.30 -20.72
N PHE A 80 11.14 11.83 -21.95
CA PHE A 80 11.98 12.24 -23.07
C PHE A 80 11.78 13.75 -23.20
N ILE A 81 12.62 14.52 -22.51
CA ILE A 81 12.85 15.93 -22.79
C ILE A 81 14.13 15.95 -23.61
N GLY A 82 13.95 15.93 -24.92
CA GLY A 82 15.02 15.90 -25.93
C GLY A 82 14.43 15.70 -27.30
#